data_AF-A0A0L9U3A0-F1
#
_entry.id   AF-A0A0L9U3A0-F1
#
_cell.length_a   1.000
_cell.length_b   1.000
_cell.length_c   1.000
_cell.angle_alpha   90.00
_cell.angle_beta   90.00
_cell.angle_gamma   90.00
#
_symmetry.space_group_name_H-M   'P 1'
#
loop_
_entity.id
_entity.type
_entity.pdbx_description
1 polymer ?
#
loop_
_entity_poly.entity_id
_entity_poly.type
_entity_poly.pdbx_seq_one_letter_code
_entity_poly.pdbx_strand_id
1 'polypeptide(L)'
;MATEDNKRWLAADGGRQQTAADVLDGQRQMAPDNDKRCQTATNSAWIAANGAWTVANDTWTAANDTWTAANGAWTAANERLKCQMEYMELVKELEQKLVLNQERHDCNSSVAGNGEGPASSSAGEVTEVKILLETERSRRKAAEEEVEHLKNQLGKYTQTQAGDAEIVKLRNILEDEANQKKRLEEEVIILRSQLLQLNFEADQMRKCLENGSSGSTFSAMDSSRPNQFKDTANGQKSSVATLFEQVGLQKILSLLESDDANVRIHAVKVVANLAAEEANQKRIVESGGLTSLLMLLRRYEDETVRRVAAGAIANLAMNEANQELIMAEGGITLLSMTASDAEDPQTLRMVAGAIANLCGNDRILMTLRSQGGIKALLGIVRCGHPDVLSQVARGIANFAKCESRASNQGIKSGRSFLIEDGALPWIVQNANNEAAPIRRHLELALCHLAQHEVNAKDLVSGGALWELVRISRDCSREDIRNLARRTLSSVSTFKAELRRLRIDY
;
A
#
# COMPACT_ATOMS: atom_id res chain seq x y z
N MET A 1 -41.10 74.25 41.51
CA MET A 1 -40.33 75.35 40.87
C MET A 1 -38.96 74.77 40.59
N ALA A 2 -38.75 74.10 39.45
CA ALA A 2 -38.47 74.62 38.09
C ALA A 2 -37.09 74.00 37.76
N THR A 3 -36.78 73.30 36.67
CA THR A 3 -37.28 73.12 35.29
C THR A 3 -36.53 71.88 34.71
N GLU A 4 -37.19 70.95 33.99
CA GLU A 4 -37.07 70.70 32.52
C GLU A 4 -35.61 70.59 32.01
N ASP A 5 -35.13 69.51 31.37
CA ASP A 5 -35.58 68.97 30.08
C ASP A 5 -35.17 67.50 29.81
N ASN A 6 -36.16 66.67 29.52
CA ASN A 6 -36.34 65.86 28.30
C ASN A 6 -35.12 65.25 27.55
N LYS A 7 -35.01 63.91 27.57
CA LYS A 7 -35.06 63.07 26.34
C LYS A 7 -35.16 61.57 26.65
N ARG A 8 -36.30 61.01 26.25
CA ARG A 8 -36.67 59.58 26.24
C ARG A 8 -37.13 59.27 24.81
N TRP A 9 -36.50 58.31 24.13
CA TRP A 9 -37.03 57.51 23.00
C TRP A 9 -36.24 56.18 23.03
N LEU A 10 -36.82 55.08 23.54
CA LEU A 10 -37.54 54.02 22.80
C LEU A 10 -36.61 53.29 21.80
N ALA A 11 -36.07 52.10 22.12
CA ALA A 11 -36.69 50.76 22.17
C ALA A 11 -36.81 50.06 20.80
N ALA A 12 -36.19 48.87 20.69
CA ALA A 12 -36.61 47.65 19.95
C ALA A 12 -35.33 46.84 19.63
N ASP A 13 -35.06 45.72 20.33
CA ASP A 13 -35.60 44.37 20.14
C ASP A 13 -34.79 43.53 19.14
N GLY A 14 -34.52 42.27 19.50
CA GLY A 14 -33.74 41.34 18.69
C GLY A 14 -32.94 40.31 19.50
N GLY A 15 -33.62 39.43 20.24
CA GLY A 15 -32.98 38.26 20.84
C GLY A 15 -32.44 37.26 19.82
N ARG A 16 -31.40 36.50 20.20
CA ARG A 16 -31.21 35.12 19.75
C ARG A 16 -30.22 34.32 20.62
N GLN A 17 -30.79 33.28 21.20
CA GLN A 17 -30.28 31.98 21.67
C GLN A 17 -28.78 31.68 21.55
N GLN A 18 -28.21 31.26 22.69
CA GLN A 18 -26.93 30.57 22.83
C GLN A 18 -26.94 29.22 22.11
N THR A 19 -25.87 28.93 21.36
CA THR A 19 -25.60 27.62 20.75
C THR A 19 -24.30 27.04 21.31
N ALA A 20 -24.28 25.71 21.47
CA ALA A 20 -23.29 24.89 22.16
C ALA A 20 -21.89 24.80 21.48
N ALA A 21 -21.20 25.93 21.33
CA ALA A 21 -19.86 26.00 20.76
C ALA A 21 -18.76 26.49 21.74
N ASP A 22 -19.11 26.92 22.95
CA ASP A 22 -18.17 27.58 23.88
C ASP A 22 -17.57 26.67 24.98
N VAL A 23 -17.61 25.33 24.82
CA VAL A 23 -17.16 24.37 25.87
C VAL A 23 -15.93 23.53 25.46
N LEU A 24 -15.30 23.78 24.31
CA LEU A 24 -14.15 22.98 23.85
C LEU A 24 -12.87 23.79 23.57
N ASP A 25 -12.58 24.82 24.39
CA ASP A 25 -11.33 25.60 24.30
C ASP A 25 -10.44 25.50 25.56
N GLY A 26 -10.47 24.33 26.23
CA GLY A 26 -9.91 24.15 27.57
C GLY A 26 -8.78 23.11 27.73
N GLN A 27 -8.22 22.56 26.66
CA GLN A 27 -7.06 21.63 26.76
C GLN A 27 -6.10 21.77 25.59
N ARG A 28 -5.32 22.86 25.60
CA ARG A 28 -4.14 23.01 24.75
C ARG A 28 -3.09 23.84 25.48
N GLN A 29 -2.21 23.20 26.27
CA GLN A 29 -0.91 23.76 26.64
C GLN A 29 -0.02 22.72 27.35
N MET A 30 1.29 22.81 27.08
CA MET A 30 2.44 22.09 27.64
C MET A 30 3.03 20.95 26.78
N ALA A 31 3.76 21.33 25.73
CA ALA A 31 4.95 20.59 25.27
C ALA A 31 6.06 21.63 25.01
N PRO A 32 7.31 21.44 25.50
CA PRO A 32 8.35 22.45 25.39
C PRO A 32 9.07 22.42 24.05
N ASP A 33 9.42 23.63 23.60
CA ASP A 33 10.22 23.98 22.43
C ASP A 33 11.54 23.21 22.32
N ASN A 34 11.81 22.68 21.13
CA ASN A 34 13.17 22.37 20.70
C ASN A 34 13.33 22.73 19.21
N ASP A 35 13.30 24.03 18.94
CA ASP A 35 13.40 24.60 17.61
C ASP A 35 14.81 25.20 17.40
N LYS A 36 15.73 24.40 16.85
CA LYS A 36 16.92 24.90 16.13
C LYS A 36 17.29 23.99 14.95
N ARG A 37 16.84 24.43 13.77
CA ARG A 37 17.37 24.18 12.41
C ARG A 37 17.23 22.76 11.84
N CYS A 38 16.07 22.52 11.23
CA CYS A 38 16.00 21.80 9.95
C CYS A 38 15.30 22.70 8.92
N GLN A 39 16.09 23.30 8.04
CA GLN A 39 15.62 24.10 6.92
C GLN A 39 14.93 23.19 5.89
N THR A 40 13.62 23.37 5.76
CA THR A 40 12.84 23.30 4.50
C THR A 40 13.18 22.16 3.53
N ALA A 41 12.57 20.99 3.75
CA ALA A 41 12.21 20.07 2.66
C ALA A 41 10.70 20.25 2.39
N THR A 42 10.39 21.08 1.40
CA THR A 42 9.03 21.42 0.98
C THR A 42 8.35 20.26 0.25
N ASN A 43 7.21 19.81 0.79
CA ASN A 43 6.04 19.24 0.11
C ASN A 43 6.24 18.65 -1.31
N SER A 44 6.85 17.47 -1.40
CA SER A 44 6.94 16.71 -2.67
C SER A 44 6.94 15.18 -2.47
N ALA A 45 6.35 14.69 -1.38
CA ALA A 45 6.41 13.29 -0.98
C ALA A 45 5.07 12.55 -1.14
N TRP A 46 4.53 12.36 -2.35
CA TRP A 46 3.46 11.37 -2.58
C TRP A 46 3.47 10.79 -4.01
N ILE A 47 4.41 9.87 -4.30
CA ILE A 47 4.19 8.59 -5.01
C ILE A 47 5.19 7.56 -4.46
N ALA A 48 5.07 7.28 -3.17
CA ALA A 48 5.52 6.03 -2.57
C ALA A 48 4.44 5.74 -1.54
N ALA A 49 3.38 5.02 -1.95
CA ALA A 49 2.52 4.40 -0.96
C ALA A 49 3.37 3.28 -0.35
N ASN A 50 4.08 3.68 0.70
CA ASN A 50 4.96 2.88 1.52
C ASN A 50 4.23 1.62 1.98
N GLY A 51 4.93 0.50 1.93
CA GLY A 51 4.43 -0.77 2.41
C GLY A 51 5.50 -1.80 2.16
N ALA A 52 6.52 -1.80 3.01
CA ALA A 52 7.52 -2.84 3.01
C ALA A 52 6.83 -4.20 3.05
N TRP A 53 7.27 -5.14 2.23
CA TRP A 53 6.64 -6.44 2.10
C TRP A 53 7.12 -7.34 3.22
N THR A 54 6.19 -7.84 4.04
CA THR A 54 6.49 -8.89 5.02
C THR A 54 5.82 -10.19 4.61
N VAL A 55 6.48 -11.31 4.90
CA VAL A 55 5.99 -12.65 4.61
C VAL A 55 5.74 -13.41 5.91
N ALA A 56 4.50 -13.85 6.10
CA ALA A 56 4.08 -14.73 7.18
C ALA A 56 3.13 -15.80 6.62
N ASN A 57 3.36 -17.07 6.93
CA ASN A 57 2.57 -18.21 6.42
C ASN A 57 2.31 -18.15 4.90
N ASP A 58 3.37 -17.86 4.12
CA ASP A 58 3.33 -17.72 2.65
C ASP A 58 2.43 -16.60 2.09
N THR A 59 1.89 -15.76 2.97
CA THR A 59 1.08 -14.59 2.62
C THR A 59 1.94 -13.33 2.75
N TRP A 60 1.89 -12.49 1.71
CA TRP A 60 2.58 -11.20 1.70
C TRP A 60 1.64 -10.09 2.14
N THR A 61 2.07 -9.33 3.14
CA THR A 61 1.38 -8.12 3.60
C THR A 61 2.29 -6.91 3.40
N ALA A 62 1.72 -5.82 2.89
CA ALA A 62 2.39 -4.53 2.90
C ALA A 62 2.37 -3.99 4.34
N ALA A 63 3.48 -3.48 4.86
CA ALA A 63 3.61 -3.02 6.24
C ALA A 63 2.63 -1.89 6.63
N ASN A 64 2.03 -1.21 5.66
CA ASN A 64 0.98 -0.20 5.89
C ASN A 64 -0.44 -0.69 5.56
N ASP A 65 -0.60 -1.96 5.21
CA ASP A 65 -1.89 -2.66 5.15
C ASP A 65 -2.20 -3.36 6.50
N THR A 66 -1.58 -2.95 7.61
CA THR A 66 -2.12 -3.24 8.95
C THR A 66 -3.43 -2.49 9.16
N TRP A 67 -4.46 -2.89 8.42
CA TRP A 67 -5.75 -3.06 9.04
C TRP A 67 -5.61 -4.31 9.90
N THR A 68 -5.77 -4.12 11.21
CA THR A 68 -5.91 -5.21 12.17
C THR A 68 -6.77 -6.33 11.58
N ALA A 69 -6.33 -7.58 11.76
CA ALA A 69 -6.97 -8.80 11.28
C ALA A 69 -8.45 -9.01 11.71
N ALA A 70 -9.09 -7.99 12.28
CA ALA A 70 -10.53 -7.91 12.52
C ALA A 70 -11.36 -7.64 11.25
N ASN A 71 -10.77 -7.12 10.16
CA ASN A 71 -11.53 -6.75 8.95
C ASN A 71 -11.64 -7.82 7.86
N GLY A 72 -10.98 -8.98 7.97
CA GLY A 72 -11.22 -10.09 7.02
C GLY A 72 -12.63 -10.67 7.16
N ALA A 73 -13.13 -10.77 8.40
CA ALA A 73 -14.52 -11.11 8.67
C ALA A 73 -15.46 -9.93 8.38
N TRP A 74 -15.02 -8.68 8.62
CA TRP A 74 -15.82 -7.49 8.35
C TRP A 74 -15.99 -7.21 6.85
N THR A 75 -15.00 -7.47 5.99
CA THR A 75 -15.10 -7.23 4.54
C THR A 75 -16.02 -8.22 3.85
N ALA A 76 -15.91 -9.52 4.15
CA ALA A 76 -16.88 -10.51 3.67
C ALA A 76 -18.28 -10.27 4.27
N ALA A 77 -18.37 -9.86 5.55
CA ALA A 77 -19.64 -9.49 6.17
C ALA A 77 -20.22 -8.19 5.60
N ASN A 78 -19.40 -7.22 5.20
CA ASN A 78 -19.81 -5.92 4.66
C ASN A 78 -20.12 -6.01 3.17
N GLU A 79 -19.45 -6.87 2.40
CA GLU A 79 -19.86 -7.24 1.04
C GLU A 79 -21.16 -8.04 1.06
N ARG A 80 -21.32 -8.96 2.02
CA ARG A 80 -22.60 -9.64 2.27
C ARG A 80 -23.69 -8.67 2.69
N LEU A 81 -23.41 -7.72 3.59
CA LEU A 81 -24.36 -6.69 4.03
C LEU A 81 -24.70 -5.74 2.88
N LYS A 82 -23.71 -5.39 2.05
CA LYS A 82 -23.88 -4.53 0.87
C LYS A 82 -24.74 -5.20 -0.19
N CYS A 83 -24.47 -6.46 -0.55
CA CYS A 83 -25.35 -7.26 -1.41
C CYS A 83 -26.75 -7.39 -0.82
N GLN A 84 -26.87 -7.56 0.50
CA GLN A 84 -28.16 -7.70 1.19
C GLN A 84 -28.93 -6.38 1.22
N MET A 85 -28.25 -5.24 1.36
CA MET A 85 -28.83 -3.90 1.29
C MET A 85 -29.24 -3.53 -0.13
N GLU A 86 -28.38 -3.76 -1.13
CA GLU A 86 -28.71 -3.56 -2.54
C GLU A 86 -29.90 -4.43 -2.97
N TYR A 87 -29.99 -5.66 -2.49
CA TYR A 87 -31.14 -6.54 -2.71
C TYR A 87 -32.41 -6.04 -2.00
N MET A 88 -32.31 -5.58 -0.75
CA MET A 88 -33.45 -5.05 0.01
C MET A 88 -33.96 -3.73 -0.57
N GLU A 89 -33.08 -2.92 -1.15
CA GLU A 89 -33.41 -1.67 -1.84
C GLU A 89 -34.13 -1.95 -3.17
N LEU A 90 -33.68 -2.95 -3.93
CA LEU A 90 -34.35 -3.40 -5.16
C LEU A 90 -35.76 -3.95 -4.89
N VAL A 91 -35.94 -4.71 -3.81
CA VAL A 91 -37.26 -5.21 -3.39
C VAL A 91 -38.18 -4.04 -3.01
N LYS A 92 -37.66 -3.07 -2.26
CA LYS A 92 -38.43 -1.89 -1.85
C LYS A 92 -38.85 -1.01 -3.03
N GLU A 93 -37.99 -0.86 -4.05
CA GLU A 93 -38.34 -0.18 -5.29
C GLU A 93 -39.44 -0.91 -6.08
N LEU A 94 -39.39 -2.24 -6.14
CA LEU A 94 -40.42 -3.04 -6.80
C LEU A 94 -41.76 -2.98 -6.06
N GLU A 95 -41.75 -3.01 -4.73
CA GLU A 95 -42.95 -2.83 -3.89
C GLU A 95 -43.55 -1.43 -4.06
N GLN A 96 -42.73 -0.38 -4.09
CA GLN A 96 -43.19 1.00 -4.35
C GLN A 96 -43.79 1.15 -5.75
N LYS A 97 -43.19 0.54 -6.77
CA LYS A 97 -43.75 0.53 -8.13
C LYS A 97 -45.08 -0.22 -8.19
N LEU A 98 -45.25 -1.28 -7.40
CA LEU A 98 -46.49 -2.03 -7.32
C LEU A 98 -47.61 -1.24 -6.62
N VAL A 99 -47.30 -0.54 -5.52
CA VAL A 99 -48.24 0.35 -4.81
C VAL A 99 -48.65 1.54 -5.70
N LEU A 100 -47.70 2.20 -6.36
CA LEU A 100 -47.99 3.30 -7.28
C LEU A 100 -48.87 2.87 -8.47
N ASN A 101 -48.70 1.65 -8.97
CA ASN A 101 -49.55 1.11 -10.02
C ASN A 101 -50.95 0.70 -9.50
N GLN A 102 -51.05 0.26 -8.25
CA GLN A 102 -52.34 -0.02 -7.58
C GLN A 102 -53.12 1.28 -7.33
N GLU A 103 -52.46 2.32 -6.83
CA GLU A 103 -53.06 3.65 -6.60
C GLU A 103 -53.50 4.33 -7.91
N ARG A 104 -52.75 4.18 -9.00
CA ARG A 104 -53.20 4.62 -10.34
C ARG A 104 -54.45 3.88 -10.82
N HIS A 105 -54.64 2.62 -10.40
CA HIS A 105 -55.83 1.84 -10.70
C HIS A 105 -57.05 2.27 -9.85
N ASP A 106 -56.82 2.61 -8.58
CA ASP A 106 -57.87 3.09 -7.66
C ASP A 106 -58.29 4.54 -7.95
N CYS A 107 -57.37 5.43 -8.32
CA CYS A 107 -57.67 6.80 -8.74
C CYS A 107 -58.42 6.88 -10.08
N ASN A 108 -58.19 5.94 -11.00
CA ASN A 108 -58.96 5.84 -12.25
C ASN A 108 -60.35 5.20 -12.08
N SER A 109 -60.65 4.62 -10.91
CA SER A 109 -61.99 4.09 -10.59
C SER A 109 -62.94 5.14 -10.00
N SER A 110 -62.44 6.31 -9.57
CA SER A 110 -63.25 7.36 -8.92
C SER A 110 -63.51 8.61 -9.79
N VAL A 111 -63.00 8.67 -11.02
CA VAL A 111 -63.33 9.73 -11.99
C VAL A 111 -63.73 9.09 -13.33
N ALA A 112 -64.90 8.45 -13.37
CA ALA A 112 -65.57 8.07 -14.60
C ALA A 112 -66.67 9.08 -14.93
N GLY A 113 -66.27 10.18 -15.57
CA GLY A 113 -67.15 11.15 -16.22
C GLY A 113 -66.61 11.46 -17.61
N ASN A 114 -66.99 10.62 -18.58
CA ASN A 114 -66.94 10.77 -20.05
C ASN A 114 -65.62 11.19 -20.73
N GLY A 115 -65.04 10.25 -21.47
CA GLY A 115 -64.08 10.52 -22.55
C GLY A 115 -63.36 9.25 -23.03
N GLU A 116 -63.64 8.84 -24.26
CA GLU A 116 -63.07 7.66 -24.93
C GLU A 116 -61.54 7.72 -25.08
N GLY A 117 -60.83 6.65 -24.69
CA GLY A 117 -59.38 6.47 -24.87
C GLY A 117 -58.91 5.07 -24.42
N PRO A 118 -57.81 4.51 -24.98
CA PRO A 118 -57.58 3.06 -25.02
C PRO A 118 -57.06 2.50 -23.68
N ALA A 119 -57.87 1.69 -23.01
CA ALA A 119 -57.56 1.06 -21.72
C ALA A 119 -56.66 -0.19 -21.82
N SER A 120 -55.82 -0.34 -22.86
CA SER A 120 -55.10 -1.61 -23.13
C SER A 120 -53.61 -1.63 -22.75
N SER A 121 -53.03 -0.55 -22.21
CA SER A 121 -51.58 -0.48 -21.93
C SER A 121 -51.17 -0.88 -20.51
N SER A 122 -51.99 -0.61 -19.49
CA SER A 122 -51.58 -0.82 -18.08
C SER A 122 -51.77 -2.25 -17.58
N ALA A 123 -52.75 -2.98 -18.11
CA ALA A 123 -53.01 -4.37 -17.69
C ALA A 123 -51.93 -5.36 -18.18
N GLY A 124 -51.28 -5.05 -19.31
CA GLY A 124 -50.16 -5.83 -19.86
C GLY A 124 -48.89 -5.72 -18.99
N GLU A 125 -48.56 -4.52 -18.56
CA GLU A 125 -47.38 -4.28 -17.70
C GLU A 125 -47.53 -4.92 -16.31
N VAL A 126 -48.74 -4.90 -15.73
CA VAL A 126 -49.01 -5.56 -14.43
C VAL A 126 -48.92 -7.09 -14.54
N THR A 127 -49.38 -7.66 -15.66
CA THR A 127 -49.27 -9.12 -15.88
C THR A 127 -47.83 -9.55 -16.15
N GLU A 128 -47.04 -8.74 -16.85
CA GLU A 128 -45.61 -8.99 -17.09
C GLU A 128 -44.79 -8.93 -15.79
N VAL A 129 -45.02 -7.94 -14.92
CA VAL A 129 -44.37 -7.84 -13.61
C VAL A 129 -44.76 -9.03 -12.71
N LYS A 130 -46.00 -9.51 -12.80
CA LYS A 130 -46.47 -10.66 -12.03
C LYS A 130 -45.77 -11.96 -12.47
N ILE A 131 -45.60 -12.15 -13.78
CA ILE A 131 -44.86 -13.30 -14.35
C ILE A 131 -43.38 -13.25 -13.94
N LEU A 132 -42.74 -12.08 -13.98
CA LEU A 132 -41.36 -11.90 -13.54
C LEU A 132 -41.20 -12.21 -12.03
N LEU A 133 -42.16 -11.79 -11.20
CA LEU A 133 -42.16 -12.09 -9.77
C LEU A 133 -42.33 -13.58 -9.49
N GLU A 134 -43.22 -14.27 -10.21
CA GLU A 134 -43.41 -15.73 -10.10
C GLU A 134 -42.14 -16.50 -10.55
N THR A 135 -41.48 -16.01 -11.59
CA THR A 135 -40.23 -16.59 -12.13
C THR A 135 -39.10 -16.44 -11.12
N GLU A 136 -38.92 -15.26 -10.54
CA GLU A 136 -37.87 -15.03 -9.54
C GLU A 136 -38.14 -15.76 -8.22
N ARG A 137 -39.42 -15.93 -7.82
CA ARG A 137 -39.80 -16.81 -6.69
C ARG A 137 -39.42 -18.26 -6.93
N SER A 138 -39.62 -18.75 -8.15
CA SER A 138 -39.26 -20.12 -8.52
C SER A 138 -37.73 -20.31 -8.54
N ARG A 139 -37.00 -19.32 -9.04
CA ARG A 139 -35.52 -19.29 -9.05
C ARG A 139 -34.95 -19.26 -7.63
N ARG A 140 -35.58 -18.50 -6.73
CA ARG A 140 -35.24 -18.45 -5.30
C ARG A 140 -35.41 -19.80 -4.62
N LYS A 141 -36.53 -20.48 -4.87
CA LYS A 141 -36.79 -21.79 -4.28
C LYS A 141 -35.75 -22.84 -4.71
N ALA A 142 -35.37 -22.82 -5.99
CA ALA A 142 -34.31 -23.70 -6.51
C ALA A 142 -32.94 -23.41 -5.86
N ALA A 143 -32.58 -22.13 -5.70
CA ALA A 143 -31.34 -21.74 -5.04
C ALA A 143 -31.32 -22.10 -3.53
N GLU A 144 -32.44 -21.96 -2.83
CA GLU A 144 -32.58 -22.36 -1.43
C GLU A 144 -32.45 -23.88 -1.26
N GLU A 145 -33.02 -24.68 -2.17
CA GLU A 145 -32.87 -26.13 -2.20
C GLU A 145 -31.42 -26.56 -2.50
N GLU A 146 -30.70 -25.84 -3.38
CA GLU A 146 -29.30 -26.09 -3.71
C GLU A 146 -28.35 -25.73 -2.56
N VAL A 147 -28.61 -24.63 -1.85
CA VAL A 147 -27.88 -24.26 -0.63
C VAL A 147 -28.11 -25.30 0.47
N GLU A 148 -29.34 -25.76 0.66
CA GLU A 148 -29.63 -26.81 1.65
C GLU A 148 -29.01 -28.16 1.27
N HIS A 149 -28.94 -28.46 -0.03
CA HIS A 149 -28.22 -29.63 -0.54
C HIS A 149 -26.71 -29.55 -0.27
N LEU A 150 -26.07 -28.43 -0.58
CA LEU A 150 -24.65 -28.19 -0.31
C LEU A 150 -24.33 -28.18 1.19
N LYS A 151 -25.22 -27.65 2.01
CA LYS A 151 -25.10 -27.66 3.47
C LYS A 151 -25.19 -29.08 4.04
N ASN A 152 -26.07 -29.91 3.49
CA ASN A 152 -26.15 -31.33 3.84
C ASN A 152 -24.94 -32.14 3.32
N GLN A 153 -24.37 -31.79 2.17
CA GLN A 153 -23.10 -32.37 1.72
C GLN A 153 -21.94 -31.96 2.66
N LEU A 154 -21.85 -30.68 3.02
CA LEU A 154 -20.83 -30.16 3.95
C LEU A 154 -20.96 -30.82 5.34
N GLY A 155 -22.19 -31.05 5.80
CA GLY A 155 -22.50 -31.79 7.04
C GLY A 155 -22.04 -33.25 7.01
N LYS A 156 -22.06 -33.90 5.85
CA LYS A 156 -21.53 -35.27 5.68
C LYS A 156 -19.99 -35.30 5.68
N TYR A 157 -19.34 -34.28 5.12
CA TYR A 157 -17.88 -34.16 5.15
C TYR A 157 -17.35 -33.88 6.58
N THR A 158 -18.05 -33.07 7.36
CA THR A 158 -17.67 -32.80 8.77
C THR A 158 -17.91 -33.98 9.71
N GLN A 159 -18.72 -34.97 9.34
CA GLN A 159 -19.05 -36.11 10.19
C GLN A 159 -18.16 -37.35 9.97
N THR A 160 -17.12 -37.26 9.13
CA THR A 160 -16.13 -38.32 8.98
C THR A 160 -15.16 -38.29 10.18
N GLN A 161 -15.46 -39.08 11.20
CA GLN A 161 -14.90 -39.14 12.57
C GLN A 161 -13.37 -39.39 12.73
N ALA A 162 -12.54 -39.18 11.71
CA ALA A 162 -11.09 -39.33 11.82
C ALA A 162 -10.32 -38.00 11.99
N GLY A 163 -10.81 -36.90 11.39
CA GLY A 163 -10.07 -35.62 11.37
C GLY A 163 -10.20 -34.76 12.63
N ASP A 164 -11.33 -34.82 13.32
CA ASP A 164 -11.60 -33.95 14.48
C ASP A 164 -10.71 -34.28 15.70
N ALA A 165 -10.39 -35.55 15.92
CA ALA A 165 -9.51 -35.96 17.01
C ALA A 165 -8.07 -35.46 16.83
N GLU A 166 -7.61 -35.37 15.59
CA GLU A 166 -6.25 -34.92 15.25
C GLU A 166 -6.15 -33.39 15.29
N ILE A 167 -7.20 -32.69 14.84
CA ILE A 167 -7.31 -31.23 14.96
C ILE A 167 -7.40 -30.80 16.44
N VAL A 168 -8.14 -31.53 17.27
CA VAL A 168 -8.21 -31.26 18.72
C VAL A 168 -6.86 -31.54 19.39
N LYS A 169 -6.15 -32.61 19.00
CA LYS A 169 -4.78 -32.87 19.48
C LYS A 169 -3.83 -31.74 19.10
N LEU A 170 -3.85 -31.27 17.85
CA LEU A 170 -3.00 -30.17 17.39
C LEU A 170 -3.32 -28.85 18.10
N ARG A 171 -4.60 -28.55 18.39
CA ARG A 171 -4.96 -27.37 19.20
C ARG A 171 -4.43 -27.47 20.63
N ASN A 172 -4.53 -28.64 21.26
CA ASN A 172 -4.02 -28.83 22.61
C ASN A 172 -2.48 -28.69 22.65
N ILE A 173 -1.77 -29.25 21.66
CA ILE A 173 -0.32 -29.08 21.53
C ILE A 173 0.06 -27.61 21.32
N LEU A 174 -0.68 -26.89 20.47
CA LEU A 174 -0.44 -25.46 20.23
C LEU A 174 -0.65 -24.62 21.49
N GLU A 175 -1.68 -24.95 22.28
CA GLU A 175 -1.98 -24.29 23.55
C GLU A 175 -0.91 -24.59 24.61
N ASP A 176 -0.42 -25.83 24.69
CA ASP A 176 0.67 -26.21 25.59
C ASP A 176 1.99 -25.50 25.23
N GLU A 177 2.33 -25.42 23.94
CA GLU A 177 3.49 -24.67 23.44
C GLU A 177 3.37 -23.16 23.72
N ALA A 178 2.18 -22.57 23.57
CA ALA A 178 1.93 -21.17 23.90
C ALA A 178 2.13 -20.90 25.41
N ASN A 179 1.66 -21.83 26.25
CA ASN A 179 1.83 -21.75 27.70
C ASN A 179 3.29 -21.96 28.15
N GLN A 180 4.04 -22.82 27.44
CA GLN A 180 5.46 -23.04 27.69
C GLN A 180 6.31 -21.85 27.25
N LYS A 181 6.00 -21.24 26.10
CA LYS A 181 6.61 -19.98 25.65
C LYS A 181 6.44 -18.87 26.69
N LYS A 182 5.24 -18.70 27.24
CA LYS A 182 4.96 -17.68 28.26
C LYS A 182 5.80 -17.90 29.54
N ARG A 183 5.94 -19.15 29.99
CA ARG A 183 6.81 -19.49 31.13
C ARG A 183 8.28 -19.16 30.86
N LEU A 184 8.78 -19.48 29.68
CA LEU A 184 10.16 -19.15 29.27
C LEU A 184 10.38 -17.64 29.17
N GLU A 185 9.40 -16.88 28.69
CA GLU A 185 9.47 -15.40 28.67
C GLU A 185 9.52 -14.81 30.08
N GLU A 186 8.76 -15.34 31.04
CA GLU A 186 8.80 -14.97 32.45
C GLU A 186 10.17 -15.31 33.09
N GLU A 187 10.73 -16.49 32.80
CA GLU A 187 12.07 -16.87 33.24
C GLU A 187 13.16 -15.96 32.67
N VAL A 188 13.05 -15.58 31.39
CA VAL A 188 13.97 -14.62 30.76
C VAL A 188 13.91 -13.25 31.46
N ILE A 189 12.74 -12.80 31.88
CA ILE A 189 12.58 -11.56 32.65
C ILE A 189 13.29 -11.68 34.01
N ILE A 190 13.11 -12.81 34.72
CA ILE A 190 13.76 -13.07 36.01
C ILE A 190 15.28 -13.13 35.86
N LEU A 191 15.79 -13.85 34.86
CA LEU A 191 17.22 -13.97 34.59
C LEU A 191 17.85 -12.62 34.24
N ARG A 192 17.15 -11.79 33.44
CA ARG A 192 17.59 -10.41 33.15
C ARG A 192 17.67 -9.57 34.42
N SER A 193 16.71 -9.70 35.33
CA SER A 193 16.71 -9.01 36.63
C SER A 193 17.88 -9.48 37.52
N GLN A 194 18.12 -10.78 37.61
CA GLN A 194 19.24 -11.35 38.37
C GLN A 194 20.60 -10.91 37.80
N LEU A 195 20.72 -10.84 36.48
CA LEU A 195 21.95 -10.41 35.81
C LEU A 195 22.21 -8.92 36.03
N LEU A 196 21.16 -8.10 36.09
CA LEU A 196 21.22 -6.70 36.52
C LEU A 196 21.68 -6.56 37.98
N GLN A 197 21.16 -7.40 38.88
CA GLN A 197 21.56 -7.43 40.29
C GLN A 197 23.04 -7.82 40.45
N LEU A 198 23.50 -8.87 39.77
CA LEU A 198 24.89 -9.32 39.80
C LEU A 198 25.85 -8.28 39.21
N ASN A 199 25.45 -7.59 38.14
CA ASN A 199 26.22 -6.47 37.60
C ASN A 199 26.32 -5.30 38.59
N PHE A 200 25.23 -4.99 39.31
CA PHE A 200 25.24 -3.97 40.34
C PHE A 200 26.16 -4.34 41.52
N GLU A 201 26.13 -5.59 41.96
CA GLU A 201 27.02 -6.12 43.01
C GLU A 201 28.49 -6.14 42.57
N ALA A 202 28.77 -6.51 41.31
CA ALA A 202 30.11 -6.47 40.74
C ALA A 202 30.67 -5.04 40.65
N ASP A 203 29.84 -4.06 40.28
CA ASP A 203 30.23 -2.65 40.25
C ASP A 203 30.43 -2.05 41.66
N GLN A 204 29.64 -2.51 42.65
CA GLN A 204 29.85 -2.17 44.07
C GLN A 204 31.18 -2.74 44.60
N MET A 205 31.51 -4.00 44.30
CA MET A 205 32.81 -4.60 44.65
C MET A 205 33.98 -3.85 44.01
N ARG A 206 33.84 -3.43 42.74
CA ARG A 206 34.87 -2.65 42.04
C ARG A 206 35.14 -1.31 42.74
N LYS A 207 34.09 -0.62 43.20
CA LYS A 207 34.22 0.63 43.98
C LYS A 207 34.85 0.43 45.37
N CYS A 208 34.61 -0.71 46.03
CA CYS A 208 35.24 -1.04 47.31
C CYS A 208 36.75 -1.31 47.16
N LEU A 209 37.17 -1.94 46.05
CA LEU A 209 38.59 -2.18 45.74
C LEU A 209 39.35 -0.89 45.40
N GLU A 210 38.69 0.11 44.79
CA GLU A 210 39.30 1.41 44.46
C GLU A 210 39.50 2.31 45.69
N ASN A 211 38.70 2.16 46.75
CA ASN A 211 38.83 2.95 47.99
C ASN A 211 39.80 2.35 49.03
N GLY A 212 40.41 1.19 48.76
CA GLY A 212 41.25 0.43 49.70
C GLY A 212 42.75 0.75 49.70
N SER A 213 43.24 1.71 48.90
CA SER A 213 44.68 2.04 48.85
C SER A 213 44.96 3.52 49.12
N SER A 214 45.03 3.85 50.40
CA SER A 214 45.67 5.04 50.97
C SER A 214 46.00 4.71 52.42
N GLY A 215 47.24 4.54 52.89
CA GLY A 215 48.57 4.61 52.30
C GLY A 215 49.60 4.29 53.40
N SER A 216 50.85 3.99 53.02
CA SER A 216 52.01 4.18 53.89
C SER A 216 53.29 4.33 53.05
N THR A 217 53.56 5.59 52.74
CA THR A 217 54.85 6.31 52.87
C THR A 217 56.18 5.76 52.32
N PHE A 218 56.73 6.61 51.43
CA PHE A 218 58.11 7.14 51.33
C PHE A 218 59.05 6.72 50.17
N SER A 219 59.26 7.71 49.27
CA SER A 219 60.51 8.13 48.56
C SER A 219 61.16 7.20 47.52
N ALA A 220 61.75 7.65 46.41
CA ALA A 220 62.03 8.98 45.84
C ALA A 220 62.38 8.86 44.34
N MET A 221 62.19 9.97 43.59
CA MET A 221 62.87 10.42 42.34
C MET A 221 63.28 9.41 41.27
N ASP A 222 62.74 9.54 40.05
CA ASP A 222 63.40 10.27 38.93
C ASP A 222 62.51 10.38 37.66
N SER A 223 62.62 11.54 37.01
CA SER A 223 62.46 11.88 35.59
C SER A 223 61.12 11.82 34.81
N SER A 224 60.84 13.00 34.22
CA SER A 224 60.14 13.32 32.96
C SER A 224 58.65 13.76 32.97
N ARG A 225 58.43 14.97 32.43
CA ARG A 225 57.15 15.64 32.08
C ARG A 225 57.43 16.55 30.85
N PRO A 226 56.42 17.06 30.09
CA PRO A 226 55.02 16.61 29.97
C PRO A 226 54.43 16.64 28.53
N ASN A 227 53.13 16.27 28.45
CA ASN A 227 52.09 16.54 27.43
C ASN A 227 51.93 15.49 26.30
N GLN A 228 50.74 14.97 25.94
CA GLN A 228 49.38 15.55 25.98
C GLN A 228 48.27 14.49 25.65
N PHE A 229 47.03 14.74 26.13
CA PHE A 229 45.68 14.22 25.72
C PHE A 229 45.39 12.70 25.78
N LYS A 230 44.62 12.16 26.73
CA LYS A 230 43.14 12.18 27.01
C LYS A 230 42.21 11.62 25.90
N ASP A 231 41.48 10.59 26.33
CA ASP A 231 40.16 10.09 25.90
C ASP A 231 40.07 9.03 24.79
N THR A 232 40.09 7.75 25.20
CA THR A 232 39.44 6.64 24.47
C THR A 232 38.91 5.59 25.43
N ALA A 233 37.63 5.69 25.81
CA ALA A 233 36.88 4.61 26.45
C ALA A 233 35.36 4.76 26.27
N ASN A 234 34.89 4.95 25.03
CA ASN A 234 33.46 4.83 24.71
C ASN A 234 33.17 4.07 23.40
N GLY A 235 34.15 3.30 22.88
CA GLY A 235 34.03 2.59 21.60
C GLY A 235 33.50 1.16 21.66
N GLN A 236 33.52 0.49 22.83
CA GLN A 236 33.34 -0.97 22.84
C GLN A 236 31.90 -1.47 23.01
N LYS A 237 30.98 -0.72 23.64
CA LYS A 237 29.60 -1.18 23.86
C LYS A 237 28.71 -1.18 22.59
N SER A 238 29.04 -0.36 21.58
CA SER A 238 28.37 -0.37 20.27
C SER A 238 28.89 -1.49 19.36
N SER A 239 30.18 -1.87 19.49
CA SER A 239 30.81 -2.86 18.62
C SER A 239 30.29 -4.29 18.81
N VAL A 240 29.88 -4.67 20.03
CA VAL A 240 29.49 -6.06 20.32
C VAL A 240 28.07 -6.37 19.86
N ALA A 241 27.12 -5.46 20.07
CA ALA A 241 25.74 -5.64 19.58
C ALA A 241 25.68 -5.62 18.04
N THR A 242 26.46 -4.73 17.40
CA THR A 242 26.61 -4.70 15.94
C THR A 242 27.30 -5.96 15.41
N LEU A 243 28.30 -6.50 16.11
CA LEU A 243 28.93 -7.79 15.79
C LEU A 243 27.96 -8.96 15.90
N PHE A 244 27.17 -9.06 16.97
CA PHE A 244 26.20 -10.16 17.12
C PHE A 244 25.11 -10.13 16.05
N GLU A 245 24.60 -8.94 15.72
CA GLU A 245 23.65 -8.79 14.62
C GLU A 245 24.28 -9.02 13.24
N GLN A 246 25.53 -8.59 13.03
CA GLN A 246 26.27 -8.85 11.78
C GLN A 246 26.61 -10.34 11.62
N VAL A 247 27.06 -11.01 12.68
CA VAL A 247 27.34 -12.45 12.69
C VAL A 247 26.04 -13.24 12.48
N GLY A 248 24.94 -12.80 13.10
CA GLY A 248 23.62 -13.38 12.87
C GLY A 248 23.17 -13.26 11.42
N LEU A 249 23.30 -12.06 10.83
CA LEU A 249 22.97 -11.82 9.42
C LEU A 249 23.85 -12.63 8.47
N GLN A 250 25.17 -12.64 8.67
CA GLN A 250 26.10 -13.45 7.87
C GLN A 250 25.76 -14.94 7.93
N LYS A 251 25.36 -15.44 9.12
CA LYS A 251 24.92 -16.82 9.26
C LYS A 251 23.63 -17.08 8.48
N ILE A 252 22.64 -16.18 8.55
CA ILE A 252 21.39 -16.29 7.78
C ILE A 252 21.69 -16.27 6.26
N LEU A 253 22.58 -15.39 5.80
CA LEU A 253 22.97 -15.33 4.40
C LEU A 253 23.65 -16.62 3.94
N SER A 254 24.49 -17.25 4.78
CA SER A 254 25.08 -18.56 4.47
C SER A 254 24.02 -19.68 4.32
N LEU A 255 22.87 -19.56 4.99
CA LEU A 255 21.78 -20.52 4.86
C LEU A 255 21.03 -20.39 3.53
N LEU A 256 21.14 -19.27 2.80
CA LEU A 256 20.59 -19.12 1.45
C LEU A 256 21.25 -20.08 0.45
N GLU A 257 22.47 -20.53 0.76
CA GLU A 257 23.25 -21.47 -0.06
C GLU A 257 23.09 -22.94 0.40
N SER A 258 22.26 -23.20 1.41
CA SER A 258 22.03 -24.56 1.91
C SER A 258 21.50 -25.49 0.81
N ASP A 259 21.88 -26.76 0.80
CA ASP A 259 21.32 -27.75 -0.14
C ASP A 259 19.86 -28.14 0.21
N ASP A 260 19.42 -27.90 1.45
CA ASP A 260 18.05 -28.14 1.89
C ASP A 260 17.12 -27.01 1.44
N ALA A 261 16.15 -27.34 0.58
CA ALA A 261 15.18 -26.38 0.05
C ALA A 261 14.34 -25.70 1.14
N ASN A 262 13.95 -26.42 2.19
CA ASN A 262 13.19 -25.83 3.30
C ASN A 262 14.06 -24.83 4.06
N VAL A 263 15.33 -25.16 4.32
CA VAL A 263 16.26 -24.22 4.97
C VAL A 263 16.45 -22.97 4.12
N ARG A 264 16.65 -23.12 2.79
CA ARG A 264 16.73 -21.97 1.86
C ARG A 264 15.48 -21.11 1.89
N ILE A 265 14.29 -21.71 1.83
CA ILE A 265 12.99 -21.00 1.86
C ILE A 265 12.84 -20.20 3.16
N HIS A 266 13.14 -20.79 4.31
CA HIS A 266 13.04 -20.09 5.59
C HIS A 266 14.09 -18.98 5.72
N ALA A 267 15.32 -19.22 5.26
CA ALA A 267 16.37 -18.21 5.24
C ALA A 267 15.99 -17.00 4.37
N VAL A 268 15.48 -17.22 3.16
CA VAL A 268 15.06 -16.11 2.27
C VAL A 268 13.85 -15.35 2.83
N LYS A 269 12.91 -16.03 3.51
CA LYS A 269 11.79 -15.38 4.22
C LYS A 269 12.29 -14.48 5.35
N VAL A 270 13.26 -14.95 6.15
CA VAL A 270 13.87 -14.14 7.20
C VAL A 270 14.56 -12.92 6.61
N VAL A 271 15.35 -13.08 5.54
CA VAL A 271 16.01 -11.96 4.86
C VAL A 271 14.98 -10.97 4.29
N ALA A 272 13.88 -11.44 3.69
CA ALA A 272 12.82 -10.58 3.17
C ALA A 272 12.18 -9.73 4.27
N ASN A 273 11.87 -10.34 5.42
CA ASN A 273 11.32 -9.65 6.58
C ASN A 273 12.33 -8.66 7.18
N LEU A 274 13.61 -9.03 7.26
CA LEU A 274 14.65 -8.09 7.70
C LEU A 274 14.78 -6.91 6.73
N ALA A 275 14.71 -7.15 5.42
CA ALA A 275 14.76 -6.11 4.40
C ALA A 275 13.56 -5.17 4.44
N ALA A 276 12.43 -5.58 5.03
CA ALA A 276 11.28 -4.72 5.21
C ALA A 276 11.57 -3.52 6.12
N GLU A 277 12.52 -3.67 7.05
CA GLU A 277 12.96 -2.61 7.95
C GLU A 277 14.06 -1.76 7.29
N GLU A 278 13.79 -0.46 7.11
CA GLU A 278 14.70 0.49 6.45
C GLU A 278 16.12 0.47 7.05
N ALA A 279 16.21 0.38 8.39
CA ALA A 279 17.47 0.35 9.12
C ALA A 279 18.37 -0.86 8.78
N ASN A 280 17.77 -1.95 8.27
CA ASN A 280 18.49 -3.17 7.93
C ASN A 280 18.91 -3.22 6.45
N GLN A 281 18.20 -2.52 5.57
CA GLN A 281 18.37 -2.62 4.12
C GLN A 281 19.82 -2.38 3.69
N LYS A 282 20.46 -1.32 4.20
CA LYS A 282 21.85 -1.01 3.87
C LYS A 282 22.81 -2.11 4.36
N ARG A 283 22.61 -2.60 5.58
CA ARG A 283 23.45 -3.65 6.20
C ARG A 283 23.34 -4.98 5.47
N ILE A 284 22.15 -5.33 4.98
CA ILE A 284 21.91 -6.52 4.17
C ILE A 284 22.73 -6.46 2.88
N VAL A 285 22.72 -5.32 2.19
CA VAL A 285 23.51 -5.13 0.97
C VAL A 285 25.01 -5.14 1.26
N GLU A 286 25.48 -4.39 2.26
CA GLU A 286 26.89 -4.39 2.70
C GLU A 286 27.40 -5.79 3.10
N SER A 287 26.49 -6.66 3.55
CA SER A 287 26.79 -8.05 3.94
C SER A 287 26.79 -9.04 2.76
N GLY A 288 26.54 -8.59 1.53
CA GLY A 288 26.44 -9.44 0.33
C GLY A 288 25.05 -10.04 0.09
N GLY A 289 24.04 -9.65 0.87
CA GLY A 289 22.71 -10.23 0.78
C GLY A 289 22.01 -9.96 -0.56
N LEU A 290 22.26 -8.81 -1.18
CA LEU A 290 21.73 -8.52 -2.52
C LEU A 290 22.23 -9.54 -3.56
N THR A 291 23.54 -9.79 -3.59
CA THR A 291 24.14 -10.77 -4.52
C THR A 291 23.58 -12.16 -4.29
N SER A 292 23.40 -12.59 -3.03
CA SER A 292 22.75 -13.88 -2.71
C SER A 292 21.30 -13.94 -3.23
N LEU A 293 20.51 -12.88 -3.05
CA LEU A 293 19.12 -12.82 -3.52
C LEU A 293 19.04 -12.86 -5.05
N LEU A 294 19.93 -12.15 -5.76
CA LEU A 294 20.01 -12.19 -7.22
C LEU A 294 20.44 -13.57 -7.73
N MET A 295 21.35 -14.25 -7.03
CA MET A 295 21.72 -15.62 -7.33
C MET A 295 20.55 -16.60 -7.16
N LEU A 296 19.67 -16.39 -6.17
CA LEU A 296 18.46 -17.19 -6.01
C LEU A 296 17.47 -16.99 -7.17
N LEU A 297 17.31 -15.77 -7.70
CA LEU A 297 16.50 -15.53 -8.90
C LEU A 297 17.04 -16.27 -10.13
N ARG A 298 18.37 -16.42 -10.21
CA ARG A 298 19.04 -17.09 -11.33
C ARG A 298 18.93 -18.62 -11.29
N ARG A 299 18.73 -19.20 -10.11
CA ARG A 299 18.57 -20.66 -9.95
C ARG A 299 17.12 -21.05 -10.27
N TYR A 300 16.92 -21.77 -11.37
CA TYR A 300 15.61 -22.19 -11.89
C TYR A 300 14.99 -23.37 -11.12
N GLU A 301 15.06 -23.36 -9.79
CA GLU A 301 14.74 -24.53 -8.97
C GLU A 301 13.35 -24.45 -8.34
N ASP A 302 13.01 -23.33 -7.69
CA ASP A 302 11.82 -23.21 -6.85
C ASP A 302 11.14 -21.85 -7.01
N GLU A 303 9.87 -21.86 -7.42
CA GLU A 303 9.07 -20.64 -7.61
C GLU A 303 8.81 -19.87 -6.31
N THR A 304 8.62 -20.56 -5.19
CA THR A 304 8.46 -19.93 -3.86
C THR A 304 9.73 -19.19 -3.47
N VAL A 305 10.90 -19.77 -3.69
CA VAL A 305 12.18 -19.10 -3.43
C VAL A 305 12.34 -17.87 -4.32
N ARG A 306 12.05 -17.98 -5.63
CA ARG A 306 12.11 -16.83 -6.55
C ARG A 306 11.16 -15.71 -6.15
N ARG A 307 9.93 -16.06 -5.78
CA ARG A 307 8.93 -15.11 -5.28
C ARG A 307 9.42 -14.36 -4.05
N VAL A 308 9.98 -15.08 -3.08
CA VAL A 308 10.46 -14.45 -1.83
C VAL A 308 11.72 -13.65 -2.03
N ALA A 309 12.63 -14.10 -2.90
CA ALA A 309 13.79 -13.32 -3.30
C ALA A 309 13.38 -12.02 -4.01
N ALA A 310 12.40 -12.08 -4.94
CA ALA A 310 11.87 -10.89 -5.61
C ALA A 310 11.22 -9.91 -4.62
N GLY A 311 10.48 -10.42 -3.62
CA GLY A 311 9.90 -9.61 -2.55
C GLY A 311 10.98 -8.92 -1.68
N ALA A 312 12.03 -9.65 -1.31
CA ALA A 312 13.17 -9.08 -0.60
C ALA A 312 13.89 -7.98 -1.42
N ILE A 313 14.10 -8.22 -2.72
CA ILE A 313 14.68 -7.22 -3.63
C ILE A 313 13.76 -6.01 -3.75
N ALA A 314 12.43 -6.20 -3.79
CA ALA A 314 11.47 -5.09 -3.79
C ALA A 314 11.61 -4.22 -2.55
N ASN A 315 11.82 -4.82 -1.38
CA ASN A 315 12.09 -4.09 -0.14
C ASN A 315 13.41 -3.35 -0.18
N LEU A 316 14.50 -4.02 -0.59
CA LEU A 316 15.81 -3.37 -0.73
C LEU A 316 15.77 -2.20 -1.72
N ALA A 317 14.98 -2.30 -2.78
CA ALA A 317 14.77 -1.25 -3.77
C ALA A 317 13.98 -0.04 -3.25
N MET A 318 13.47 -0.05 -2.01
CA MET A 318 12.87 1.15 -1.41
C MET A 318 13.94 2.19 -1.02
N ASN A 319 15.19 1.75 -0.81
CA ASN A 319 16.32 2.64 -0.55
C ASN A 319 17.04 3.01 -1.84
N GLU A 320 17.11 4.30 -2.16
CA GLU A 320 17.72 4.83 -3.38
C GLU A 320 19.18 4.38 -3.58
N ALA A 321 19.97 4.28 -2.51
CA ALA A 321 21.37 3.86 -2.60
C ALA A 321 21.51 2.39 -3.03
N ASN A 322 20.56 1.54 -2.64
CA ASN A 322 20.54 0.14 -3.04
C ASN A 322 20.09 -0.04 -4.49
N GLN A 323 19.26 0.87 -5.02
CA GLN A 323 18.75 0.78 -6.39
C GLN A 323 19.89 0.83 -7.41
N GLU A 324 20.89 1.70 -7.21
CA GLU A 324 22.06 1.77 -8.10
C GLU A 324 22.85 0.45 -8.10
N LEU A 325 22.98 -0.21 -6.94
CA LEU A 325 23.64 -1.52 -6.81
C LEU A 325 22.83 -2.65 -7.45
N ILE A 326 21.50 -2.66 -7.25
CA ILE A 326 20.58 -3.61 -7.92
C ILE A 326 20.74 -3.49 -9.44
N MET A 327 20.84 -2.27 -9.97
CA MET A 327 21.04 -2.03 -11.39
C MET A 327 22.42 -2.50 -11.88
N ALA A 328 23.48 -2.24 -11.10
CA ALA A 328 24.84 -2.63 -11.44
C ALA A 328 25.04 -4.16 -11.48
N GLU A 329 24.36 -4.90 -10.61
CA GLU A 329 24.40 -6.37 -10.56
C GLU A 329 23.41 -7.05 -11.53
N GLY A 330 22.80 -6.29 -12.46
CA GLY A 330 21.90 -6.84 -13.48
C GLY A 330 20.51 -7.24 -12.96
N GLY A 331 20.05 -6.60 -11.89
CA GLY A 331 18.79 -6.92 -11.22
C GLY A 331 17.57 -6.86 -12.14
N ILE A 332 17.49 -5.88 -13.07
CA ILE A 332 16.38 -5.81 -14.02
C ILE A 332 16.36 -7.03 -14.95
N THR A 333 17.52 -7.47 -15.43
CA THR A 333 17.61 -8.65 -16.30
C THR A 333 17.09 -9.89 -15.57
N LEU A 334 17.53 -10.13 -14.33
CA LEU A 334 17.10 -11.29 -13.53
C LEU A 334 15.61 -11.23 -13.15
N LEU A 335 15.11 -10.04 -12.78
CA LEU A 335 13.68 -9.82 -12.54
C LEU A 335 12.85 -10.06 -13.81
N SER A 336 13.32 -9.59 -14.96
CA SER A 336 12.63 -9.80 -16.25
C SER A 336 12.60 -11.26 -16.66
N MET A 337 13.69 -12.01 -16.44
CA MET A 337 13.72 -13.45 -16.68
C MET A 337 12.74 -14.16 -15.74
N THR A 338 12.76 -13.82 -14.45
CA THR A 338 11.83 -14.37 -13.46
C THR A 338 10.36 -14.12 -13.86
N ALA A 339 10.02 -12.92 -14.34
CA ALA A 339 8.67 -12.62 -14.82
C ALA A 339 8.28 -13.39 -16.09
N SER A 340 9.24 -13.71 -16.97
CA SER A 340 8.95 -14.46 -18.21
C SER A 340 8.67 -15.93 -17.93
N ASP A 341 9.25 -16.46 -16.85
CA ASP A 341 9.17 -17.87 -16.44
C ASP A 341 8.20 -18.12 -15.27
N ALA A 342 7.43 -17.11 -14.86
CA ALA A 342 6.51 -17.23 -13.73
C ALA A 342 5.06 -17.31 -14.23
N GLU A 343 4.32 -18.27 -13.72
CA GLU A 343 2.87 -18.39 -13.93
C GLU A 343 2.09 -17.84 -12.73
N ASP A 344 2.66 -17.91 -11.52
CA ASP A 344 2.02 -17.41 -10.30
C ASP A 344 1.87 -15.87 -10.29
N PRO A 345 0.64 -15.35 -10.21
CA PRO A 345 0.39 -13.91 -10.07
C PRO A 345 1.11 -13.29 -8.87
N GLN A 346 1.31 -14.02 -7.78
CA GLN A 346 2.00 -13.45 -6.61
C GLN A 346 3.50 -13.26 -6.87
N THR A 347 4.15 -14.18 -7.59
CA THR A 347 5.53 -13.98 -8.10
C THR A 347 5.60 -12.76 -9.00
N LEU A 348 4.70 -12.65 -9.98
CA LEU A 348 4.65 -11.50 -10.89
C LEU A 348 4.40 -10.18 -10.16
N ARG A 349 3.58 -10.18 -9.11
CA ARG A 349 3.31 -9.02 -8.25
C ARG A 349 4.59 -8.54 -7.55
N MET A 350 5.39 -9.45 -6.99
CA MET A 350 6.66 -9.10 -6.34
C MET A 350 7.67 -8.55 -7.34
N VAL A 351 7.79 -9.18 -8.50
CA VAL A 351 8.70 -8.72 -9.57
C VAL A 351 8.29 -7.34 -10.08
N ALA A 352 7.01 -7.14 -10.40
CA ALA A 352 6.50 -5.83 -10.81
C ALA A 352 6.70 -4.78 -9.71
N GLY A 353 6.52 -5.17 -8.45
CA GLY A 353 6.76 -4.31 -7.28
C GLY A 353 8.21 -3.83 -7.19
N ALA A 354 9.18 -4.72 -7.39
CA ALA A 354 10.60 -4.38 -7.41
C ALA A 354 10.94 -3.42 -8.55
N ILE A 355 10.51 -3.73 -9.78
CA ILE A 355 10.76 -2.87 -10.96
C ILE A 355 10.09 -1.50 -10.76
N ALA A 356 8.88 -1.45 -10.21
CA ALA A 356 8.17 -0.21 -9.95
C ALA A 356 8.86 0.70 -8.91
N ASN A 357 9.57 0.12 -7.93
CA ASN A 357 10.41 0.89 -7.00
C ASN A 357 11.61 1.49 -7.73
N LEU A 358 12.28 0.70 -8.59
CA LEU A 358 13.41 1.16 -9.40
C LEU A 358 13.02 2.26 -10.41
N CYS A 359 11.82 2.20 -10.97
CA CYS A 359 11.29 3.26 -11.85
C CYS A 359 11.16 4.63 -11.17
N GLY A 360 11.22 4.70 -9.84
CA GLY A 360 11.12 5.95 -9.06
C GLY A 360 12.40 6.77 -8.98
N ASN A 361 13.50 6.32 -9.59
CA ASN A 361 14.80 6.97 -9.52
C ASN A 361 15.31 7.45 -10.89
N ASP A 362 15.41 8.78 -11.00
CA ASP A 362 15.77 9.48 -12.24
C ASP A 362 17.18 9.11 -12.73
N ARG A 363 18.10 8.78 -11.81
CA ARG A 363 19.51 8.50 -12.12
C ARG A 363 19.68 7.20 -12.89
N ILE A 364 18.78 6.25 -12.67
CA ILE A 364 18.88 4.90 -13.25
C ILE A 364 17.92 4.65 -14.42
N LEU A 365 17.05 5.60 -14.79
CA LEU A 365 16.03 5.39 -15.83
C LEU A 365 16.59 4.90 -17.17
N MET A 366 17.72 5.47 -17.61
CA MET A 366 18.38 5.10 -18.87
C MET A 366 18.85 3.65 -18.83
N THR A 367 19.51 3.26 -17.75
CA THR A 367 20.00 1.90 -17.51
C THR A 367 18.84 0.92 -17.32
N LEU A 368 17.77 1.33 -16.63
CA LEU A 368 16.57 0.54 -16.44
C LEU A 368 15.90 0.21 -17.77
N ARG A 369 15.80 1.21 -18.66
CA ARG A 369 15.30 0.99 -20.02
C ARG A 369 16.22 0.06 -20.81
N SER A 370 17.54 0.30 -20.81
CA SER A 370 18.48 -0.50 -21.61
C SER A 370 18.55 -1.96 -21.16
N GLN A 371 18.35 -2.23 -19.87
CA GLN A 371 18.22 -3.59 -19.33
C GLN A 371 16.84 -4.21 -19.55
N GLY A 372 15.89 -3.50 -20.18
CA GLY A 372 14.58 -4.04 -20.57
C GLY A 372 13.47 -3.86 -19.54
N GLY A 373 13.63 -2.98 -18.54
CA GLY A 373 12.66 -2.82 -17.45
C GLY A 373 11.25 -2.42 -17.90
N ILE A 374 11.13 -1.54 -18.90
CA ILE A 374 9.81 -1.17 -19.47
C ILE A 374 9.18 -2.37 -20.18
N LYS A 375 9.97 -3.11 -20.97
CA LYS A 375 9.49 -4.31 -21.68
C LYS A 375 9.06 -5.40 -20.72
N ALA A 376 9.77 -5.58 -19.60
CA ALA A 376 9.38 -6.50 -18.53
C ALA A 376 8.01 -6.14 -17.94
N LEU A 377 7.79 -4.86 -17.59
CA LEU A 377 6.48 -4.40 -17.10
C LEU A 377 5.35 -4.65 -18.11
N LEU A 378 5.59 -4.39 -19.40
CA LEU A 378 4.60 -4.65 -20.45
C LEU A 378 4.38 -6.15 -20.71
N GLY A 379 5.40 -6.99 -20.51
CA GLY A 379 5.25 -8.45 -20.56
C GLY A 379 4.34 -8.98 -19.46
N ILE A 380 4.49 -8.46 -18.24
CA ILE A 380 3.72 -8.85 -17.05
C ILE A 380 2.23 -8.55 -17.20
N VAL A 381 1.85 -7.53 -17.98
CA VAL A 381 0.45 -7.16 -18.24
C VAL A 381 -0.43 -8.36 -18.65
N ARG A 382 0.16 -9.34 -19.35
CA ARG A 382 -0.56 -10.51 -19.88
C ARG A 382 -1.23 -11.38 -18.81
N CYS A 383 -0.79 -11.31 -17.54
CA CYS A 383 -1.40 -12.10 -16.47
C CYS A 383 -2.83 -11.65 -16.11
N GLY A 384 -3.21 -10.41 -16.43
CA GLY A 384 -4.56 -9.88 -16.17
C GLY A 384 -4.94 -9.69 -14.70
N HIS A 385 -4.11 -10.10 -13.74
CA HIS A 385 -4.44 -10.05 -12.32
C HIS A 385 -4.43 -8.60 -11.80
N PRO A 386 -5.52 -8.08 -11.20
CA PRO A 386 -5.65 -6.67 -10.82
C PRO A 386 -4.51 -6.15 -9.92
N ASP A 387 -4.09 -6.94 -8.93
CA ASP A 387 -2.99 -6.53 -8.03
C ASP A 387 -1.64 -6.44 -8.73
N VAL A 388 -1.40 -7.28 -9.73
CA VAL A 388 -0.18 -7.26 -10.54
C VAL A 388 -0.22 -6.04 -11.47
N LEU A 389 -1.34 -5.83 -12.15
CA LEU A 389 -1.55 -4.67 -13.02
C LEU A 389 -1.45 -3.35 -12.25
N SER A 390 -1.85 -3.31 -10.99
CA SER A 390 -1.65 -2.16 -10.10
C SER A 390 -0.17 -1.84 -9.90
N GLN A 391 0.68 -2.85 -9.69
CA GLN A 391 2.13 -2.66 -9.60
C GLN A 391 2.75 -2.22 -10.93
N VAL A 392 2.28 -2.78 -12.05
CA VAL A 392 2.71 -2.35 -13.39
C VAL A 392 2.34 -0.88 -13.63
N ALA A 393 1.09 -0.50 -13.35
CA ALA A 393 0.63 0.87 -13.47
C ALA A 393 1.44 1.82 -12.58
N ARG A 394 1.74 1.41 -11.34
CA ARG A 394 2.62 2.16 -10.43
C ARG A 394 4.02 2.36 -11.01
N GLY A 395 4.62 1.32 -11.58
CA GLY A 395 5.93 1.40 -12.22
C GLY A 395 5.95 2.35 -13.42
N ILE A 396 4.92 2.30 -14.26
CA ILE A 396 4.76 3.22 -15.39
C ILE A 396 4.57 4.66 -14.93
N ALA A 397 3.74 4.90 -13.91
CA ALA A 397 3.51 6.22 -13.35
C ALA A 397 4.79 6.83 -12.74
N ASN A 398 5.54 6.02 -11.99
CA ASN A 398 6.84 6.41 -11.45
C ASN A 398 7.80 6.78 -12.56
N PHE A 399 7.94 5.93 -13.58
CA PHE A 399 8.82 6.18 -14.73
C PHE A 399 8.43 7.48 -15.45
N ALA A 400 7.14 7.68 -15.74
CA ALA A 400 6.65 8.88 -16.42
C ALA A 400 6.93 10.16 -15.62
N LYS A 401 6.71 10.12 -14.29
CA LYS A 401 7.03 11.25 -13.40
C LYS A 401 8.52 11.56 -13.41
N CYS A 402 9.35 10.54 -13.23
CA CYS A 402 10.80 10.63 -13.16
C CYS A 402 11.39 11.15 -14.48
N GLU A 403 10.93 10.62 -15.61
CA GLU A 403 11.31 11.09 -16.94
C GLU A 403 10.87 12.53 -17.19
N SER A 404 9.69 12.92 -16.71
CA SER A 404 9.20 14.30 -16.80
C SER A 404 10.06 15.25 -15.97
N ARG A 405 10.52 14.85 -14.77
CA ARG A 405 11.44 15.66 -13.96
C ARG A 405 12.78 15.85 -14.66
N ALA A 406 13.36 14.75 -15.17
CA ALA A 406 14.61 14.79 -15.93
C ALA A 406 14.50 15.70 -17.18
N SER A 407 13.33 15.71 -17.82
CA SER A 407 13.06 16.59 -18.97
C SER A 407 12.96 18.06 -18.57
N ASN A 408 12.27 18.37 -17.47
CA ASN A 408 12.18 19.73 -16.93
C ASN A 408 13.54 20.29 -16.48
N GLN A 409 14.46 19.42 -16.06
CA GLN A 409 15.84 19.78 -15.69
C GLN A 409 16.80 19.87 -16.89
N GLY A 410 16.32 19.55 -18.11
CA GLY A 410 17.15 19.52 -19.31
C GLY A 410 18.14 18.35 -19.39
N ILE A 411 18.07 17.39 -18.46
CA ILE A 411 18.92 16.18 -18.43
C ILE A 411 18.48 15.21 -19.53
N LYS A 412 17.17 15.13 -19.77
CA LYS A 412 16.57 14.29 -20.82
C LYS A 412 15.86 15.18 -21.82
N SER A 413 15.97 14.88 -23.10
CA SER A 413 15.21 15.54 -24.15
C SER A 413 14.64 14.50 -25.13
N GLY A 414 13.64 14.91 -25.90
CA GLY A 414 13.00 14.06 -26.90
C GLY A 414 11.85 13.22 -26.37
N ARG A 415 11.36 12.35 -27.25
CA ARG A 415 10.17 11.51 -27.08
C ARG A 415 10.30 10.62 -25.84
N SER A 416 9.19 10.38 -25.14
CA SER A 416 9.19 9.54 -23.95
C SER A 416 9.59 8.09 -24.26
N PHE A 417 10.43 7.50 -23.41
CA PHE A 417 10.82 6.10 -23.51
C PHE A 417 9.64 5.15 -23.33
N LEU A 418 8.64 5.52 -22.53
CA LEU A 418 7.39 4.75 -22.41
C LEU A 418 6.64 4.71 -23.75
N ILE A 419 6.66 5.80 -24.52
CA ILE A 419 6.02 5.85 -25.83
C ILE A 419 6.88 5.09 -26.86
N GLU A 420 8.20 5.23 -26.82
CA GLU A 420 9.13 4.48 -27.67
C GLU A 420 9.04 2.97 -27.49
N ASP A 421 8.91 2.50 -26.26
CA ASP A 421 8.83 1.07 -25.94
C ASP A 421 7.38 0.53 -26.03
N GLY A 422 6.42 1.34 -26.50
CA GLY A 422 5.06 0.89 -26.81
C GLY A 422 4.10 0.78 -25.62
N ALA A 423 4.36 1.49 -24.52
CA ALA A 423 3.47 1.48 -23.36
C ALA A 423 2.19 2.30 -23.55
N LEU A 424 2.21 3.29 -24.47
CA LEU A 424 1.11 4.24 -24.64
C LEU A 424 -0.27 3.59 -24.88
N PRO A 425 -0.43 2.60 -25.77
CA PRO A 425 -1.73 1.95 -25.99
C PRO A 425 -2.29 1.32 -24.71
N TRP A 426 -1.45 0.65 -23.93
CA TRP A 426 -1.88 0.02 -22.67
C TRP A 426 -2.29 1.06 -21.63
N ILE A 427 -1.52 2.16 -21.53
CA ILE A 427 -1.82 3.28 -20.62
C ILE A 427 -3.19 3.87 -20.95
N VAL A 428 -3.45 4.18 -22.23
CA VAL A 428 -4.73 4.79 -22.66
C VAL A 428 -5.89 3.83 -22.41
N GLN A 429 -5.74 2.55 -22.77
CA GLN A 429 -6.78 1.53 -22.58
C GLN A 429 -7.19 1.36 -21.11
N ASN A 430 -6.25 1.58 -20.17
CA ASN A 430 -6.47 1.37 -18.75
C ASN A 430 -6.58 2.67 -17.93
N ALA A 431 -6.54 3.84 -18.59
CA ALA A 431 -6.62 5.14 -17.92
C ALA A 431 -7.94 5.36 -17.17
N ASN A 432 -9.03 4.71 -17.62
CA ASN A 432 -10.33 4.68 -16.96
C ASN A 432 -10.69 3.29 -16.39
N ASN A 433 -9.70 2.54 -15.92
CA ASN A 433 -9.92 1.20 -15.35
C ASN A 433 -10.84 1.27 -14.11
N GLU A 434 -11.68 0.27 -13.88
CA GLU A 434 -12.59 0.23 -12.73
C GLU A 434 -11.84 0.16 -11.38
N ALA A 435 -10.71 -0.54 -11.35
CA ALA A 435 -9.85 -0.63 -10.17
C ALA A 435 -9.18 0.71 -9.89
N ALA A 436 -9.56 1.34 -8.77
CA ALA A 436 -9.07 2.66 -8.38
C ALA A 436 -7.53 2.76 -8.32
N PRO A 437 -6.77 1.76 -7.83
CA PRO A 437 -5.31 1.82 -7.84
C PRO A 437 -4.70 1.94 -9.25
N ILE A 438 -5.16 1.11 -10.20
CA ILE A 438 -4.69 1.14 -11.59
C ILE A 438 -5.03 2.48 -12.24
N ARG A 439 -6.29 2.89 -12.13
CA ARG A 439 -6.78 4.17 -12.67
C ARG A 439 -5.95 5.34 -12.19
N ARG A 440 -5.78 5.51 -10.87
CA ARG A 440 -5.03 6.63 -10.28
C ARG A 440 -3.58 6.72 -10.78
N HIS A 441 -2.91 5.57 -10.93
CA HIS A 441 -1.54 5.54 -11.44
C HIS A 441 -1.47 5.94 -12.92
N LEU A 442 -2.38 5.44 -13.75
CA LEU A 442 -2.38 5.73 -15.19
C LEU A 442 -2.85 7.13 -15.54
N GLU A 443 -3.80 7.69 -14.78
CA GLU A 443 -4.17 9.11 -14.89
C GLU A 443 -2.95 10.00 -14.65
N LEU A 444 -2.17 9.68 -13.60
CA LEU A 444 -0.94 10.41 -13.27
C LEU A 444 0.15 10.23 -14.32
N ALA A 445 0.33 9.01 -14.84
CA ALA A 445 1.27 8.73 -15.92
C ALA A 445 0.95 9.55 -17.18
N LEU A 446 -0.32 9.57 -17.60
CA LEU A 446 -0.78 10.37 -18.75
C LEU A 446 -0.50 11.86 -18.54
N CYS A 447 -0.82 12.41 -17.37
CA CYS A 447 -0.54 13.81 -17.06
C CYS A 447 0.96 14.14 -17.12
N HIS A 448 1.84 13.23 -16.70
CA HIS A 448 3.30 13.43 -16.80
C HIS A 448 3.82 13.35 -18.23
N LEU A 449 3.34 12.38 -19.01
CA LEU A 449 3.70 12.26 -20.43
C LEU A 449 3.24 13.48 -21.22
N ALA A 450 2.03 13.98 -20.93
CA ALA A 450 1.37 15.06 -21.64
C ALA A 450 1.99 16.44 -21.39
N GLN A 451 2.73 16.64 -20.32
CA GLN A 451 3.38 17.94 -20.03
C GLN A 451 4.39 18.37 -21.11
N HIS A 452 4.89 17.44 -21.91
CA HIS A 452 5.95 17.68 -22.88
C HIS A 452 5.42 17.73 -24.31
N GLU A 453 5.62 18.87 -24.99
CA GLU A 453 5.15 19.10 -26.36
C GLU A 453 5.63 18.01 -27.34
N VAL A 454 6.84 17.48 -27.14
CA VAL A 454 7.42 16.41 -27.97
C VAL A 454 6.58 15.12 -27.99
N ASN A 455 5.78 14.87 -26.95
CA ASN A 455 4.92 13.69 -26.85
C ASN A 455 3.49 13.96 -27.37
N ALA A 456 3.13 15.22 -27.62
CA ALA A 456 1.73 15.60 -27.81
C ALA A 456 1.10 14.96 -29.05
N LYS A 457 1.85 14.85 -30.16
CA LYS A 457 1.36 14.19 -31.38
C LYS A 457 1.08 12.71 -31.17
N ASP A 458 2.00 12.00 -30.50
CA ASP A 458 1.80 10.58 -30.16
C ASP A 458 0.57 10.40 -29.28
N LEU A 459 0.41 11.25 -28.26
CA LEU A 459 -0.73 11.23 -27.34
C LEU A 459 -2.07 11.49 -28.04
N VAL A 460 -2.11 12.45 -28.97
CA VAL A 460 -3.30 12.69 -29.80
C VAL A 460 -3.60 11.48 -30.67
N SER A 461 -2.61 10.97 -31.41
CA SER A 461 -2.79 9.84 -32.32
C SER A 461 -3.16 8.54 -31.59
N GLY A 462 -2.69 8.36 -30.35
CA GLY A 462 -2.98 7.22 -29.50
C GLY A 462 -4.28 7.34 -28.70
N GLY A 463 -5.08 8.39 -28.90
CA GLY A 463 -6.36 8.60 -28.22
C GLY A 463 -6.27 9.14 -26.79
N ALA A 464 -5.08 9.45 -26.29
CA ALA A 464 -4.87 9.94 -24.93
C ALA A 464 -5.49 11.33 -24.68
N LEU A 465 -5.73 12.13 -25.73
CA LEU A 465 -6.37 13.45 -25.58
C LEU A 465 -7.76 13.34 -24.92
N TRP A 466 -8.55 12.33 -25.27
CA TRP A 466 -9.87 12.10 -24.69
C TRP A 466 -9.80 11.73 -23.22
N GLU A 467 -8.84 10.86 -22.86
CA GLU A 467 -8.58 10.52 -21.47
C GLU A 467 -8.09 11.73 -20.66
N LEU A 468 -7.24 12.59 -21.23
CA LEU A 468 -6.82 13.83 -20.56
C LEU A 468 -7.99 14.78 -20.30
N VAL A 469 -8.94 14.90 -21.24
CA VAL A 469 -10.18 15.69 -21.06
C VAL A 469 -11.09 15.06 -20.00
N ARG A 470 -11.25 13.73 -20.00
CA ARG A 470 -11.98 13.04 -18.93
C ARG A 470 -11.32 13.30 -17.58
N ILE A 471 -10.00 13.17 -17.49
CA ILE A 471 -9.23 13.40 -16.26
C ILE A 471 -9.41 14.85 -15.77
N SER A 472 -9.42 15.85 -16.66
CA SER A 472 -9.60 17.26 -16.25
C SER A 472 -10.96 17.54 -15.61
N ARG A 473 -11.98 16.72 -15.90
CA ARG A 473 -13.36 16.88 -15.45
C ARG A 473 -13.70 15.96 -14.27
N ASP A 474 -13.38 14.68 -14.41
CA ASP A 474 -14.01 13.61 -13.63
C ASP A 474 -13.03 12.91 -12.65
N CYS A 475 -11.71 13.12 -12.78
CA CYS A 475 -10.73 12.47 -11.90
C CYS A 475 -11.02 12.86 -10.44
N SER A 476 -11.07 11.91 -9.52
CA SER A 476 -11.43 12.19 -8.11
C SER A 476 -10.36 13.00 -7.35
N ARG A 477 -9.13 13.02 -7.86
CA ARG A 477 -7.98 13.69 -7.28
C ARG A 477 -7.80 15.08 -7.86
N GLU A 478 -7.99 16.11 -7.03
CA GLU A 478 -7.95 17.51 -7.46
C GLU A 478 -6.58 17.96 -7.99
N ASP A 479 -5.49 17.42 -7.43
CA ASP A 479 -4.13 17.68 -7.92
C ASP A 479 -3.92 17.17 -9.34
N ILE A 480 -4.40 15.95 -9.64
CA ILE A 480 -4.33 15.34 -10.97
C ILE A 480 -5.27 16.07 -11.95
N ARG A 481 -6.50 16.39 -11.54
CA ARG A 481 -7.44 17.19 -12.36
C ARG A 481 -6.81 18.51 -12.79
N ASN A 482 -6.22 19.23 -11.84
CA ASN A 482 -5.60 20.52 -12.12
C ASN A 482 -4.36 20.40 -12.99
N LEU A 483 -3.57 19.33 -12.82
CA LEU A 483 -2.45 19.04 -13.71
C LEU A 483 -2.92 18.79 -15.14
N ALA A 484 -4.00 18.02 -15.33
CA ALA A 484 -4.59 17.78 -16.65
C ALA A 484 -5.08 19.09 -17.30
N ARG A 485 -5.87 19.92 -16.58
CA ARG A 485 -6.33 21.23 -17.09
C ARG A 485 -5.19 22.15 -17.51
N ARG A 486 -4.15 22.24 -16.67
CA ARG A 486 -2.95 23.04 -16.97
C ARG A 486 -2.23 22.51 -18.20
N THR A 487 -2.13 21.20 -18.36
CA THR A 487 -1.46 20.57 -19.49
C THR A 487 -2.21 20.79 -20.81
N LEU A 488 -3.54 20.63 -20.80
CA LEU A 488 -4.38 20.89 -21.97
C LEU A 488 -4.35 22.36 -22.42
N SER A 489 -4.15 23.29 -21.49
CA SER A 489 -4.04 24.73 -21.77
C SER A 489 -2.62 25.21 -22.05
N SER A 490 -1.57 24.54 -21.56
CA SER A 490 -0.19 24.93 -21.80
C SER A 490 0.34 24.43 -23.14
N VAL A 491 0.11 23.15 -23.47
CA VAL A 491 0.64 22.49 -24.66
C VAL A 491 -0.08 22.95 -25.92
N SER A 492 0.69 23.38 -26.91
CA SER A 492 0.18 24.04 -28.12
C SER A 492 -0.59 23.07 -29.03
N THR A 493 -0.07 21.84 -29.19
CA THR A 493 -0.72 20.79 -29.98
C THR A 493 -2.09 20.42 -29.41
N PHE A 494 -2.23 20.26 -28.08
CA PHE A 494 -3.53 19.96 -27.48
C PHE A 494 -4.54 21.11 -27.66
N LYS A 495 -4.11 22.36 -27.46
CA LYS A 495 -4.97 23.53 -27.75
C LYS A 495 -5.44 23.59 -29.20
N ALA A 496 -4.58 23.22 -30.15
CA ALA A 496 -4.95 23.21 -31.56
C ALA A 496 -6.00 22.12 -31.84
N GLU A 497 -5.78 20.91 -31.32
CA GLU A 497 -6.69 19.78 -31.52
C GLU A 497 -8.04 19.97 -30.81
N LEU A 498 -8.06 20.48 -29.59
CA LEU A 498 -9.30 20.78 -28.86
C LEU A 498 -10.15 21.83 -29.58
N ARG A 499 -9.52 22.88 -30.13
CA ARG A 499 -10.21 23.87 -30.97
C ARG A 499 -10.74 23.25 -32.27
N ARG A 500 -9.96 22.36 -32.89
CA ARG A 500 -10.37 21.63 -34.11
C ARG A 500 -11.59 20.74 -33.85
N LEU A 501 -11.62 20.08 -32.68
CA LEU A 501 -12.68 19.17 -32.28
C LEU A 501 -13.86 19.84 -31.57
N ARG A 502 -13.75 21.14 -31.23
CA ARG A 502 -14.75 21.92 -30.46
C ARG A 502 -15.09 21.28 -29.11
N ILE A 503 -14.06 20.85 -28.38
CA ILE A 503 -14.21 20.19 -27.08
C ILE A 503 -13.91 21.20 -25.97
N ASP A 504 -14.89 21.36 -25.06
CA ASP A 504 -14.71 22.07 -23.80
C ASP A 504 -14.34 21.07 -22.68
N TYR A 505 -13.48 21.48 -21.74
CA TYR A 505 -12.82 20.58 -20.79
C TYR A 505 -12.56 21.18 -19.41
#